data_AF-A0A9D1F420-F1
#
_entry.id   AF-A0A9D1F420-F1
#
_cell.length_a   1.000
_cell.length_b   1.000
_cell.length_c   1.000
_cell.angle_alpha   90.00
_cell.angle_beta   90.00
_cell.angle_gamma   90.00
#
_symmetry.space_group_name_H-M   'P 1'
#
loop_
_entity.id
_entity.type
_entity.pdbx_description
1 polymer ?
#
loop_
_entity_poly.entity_id
_entity_poly.type
_entity_poly.pdbx_seq_one_letter_code
_entity_poly.pdbx_strand_id
1 'polypeptide(L)'
;MKKLIGILSLVLALGVMGCGSDNTSQSNTETQDSQTAAGSETAQETDAQEAMRAVYLENGNGNMFVSIEQETPFTGTLPEDISDEDGNAITADDLNNGDVVDIYGDGIMLNSYPGQYPGISKLVRVEKENQEYVEKYQELMDQFFPAPDTSEPPELSLNYHQTDAIVTAACDQFGYTWEFTDENGESQVVIADTSHVLQSDDLAQLTLEGETQMTVMASYKPESITVSRWESAQREGSKETIPEGESVAVEELEDGLTFTAEPGYIYEIIGAWPEGEVTYGFEAVAQNS
;
A
#
# COMPACT_ATOMS: atom_id res chain seq x y z
N MET A 1 4.83 -30.84 -40.58
CA MET A 1 4.44 -32.27 -40.72
C MET A 1 4.12 -32.80 -39.32
N LYS A 2 3.04 -33.61 -39.22
CA LYS A 2 2.37 -34.20 -38.02
C LYS A 2 3.34 -34.67 -36.90
N LYS A 3 3.00 -34.66 -35.59
CA LYS A 3 1.93 -35.40 -34.86
C LYS A 3 1.58 -34.70 -33.51
N LEU A 4 0.32 -34.51 -33.08
CA LEU A 4 -0.69 -35.43 -32.50
C LEU A 4 -0.40 -35.88 -31.05
N ILE A 5 -1.38 -35.61 -30.15
CA ILE A 5 -1.80 -36.25 -28.85
C ILE A 5 -2.32 -35.11 -27.94
N GLY A 6 -3.48 -35.12 -27.29
CA GLY A 6 -4.58 -36.07 -27.14
C GLY A 6 -5.53 -35.48 -26.08
N ILE A 7 -6.83 -35.45 -26.39
CA ILE A 7 -7.92 -34.89 -25.56
C ILE A 7 -8.27 -35.87 -24.44
N LEU A 8 -8.47 -35.37 -23.21
CA LEU A 8 -9.19 -36.08 -22.16
C LEU A 8 -10.35 -35.21 -21.67
N SER A 9 -11.52 -35.44 -22.27
CA SER A 9 -12.81 -34.89 -21.83
C SER A 9 -13.40 -35.83 -20.79
N LEU A 10 -13.69 -35.33 -19.58
CA LEU A 10 -14.48 -36.03 -18.59
C LEU A 10 -15.89 -35.42 -18.57
N VAL A 11 -16.86 -36.21 -19.01
CA VAL A 11 -18.29 -35.93 -18.96
C VAL A 11 -18.80 -36.29 -17.56
N LEU A 12 -19.51 -35.36 -16.91
CA LEU A 12 -20.36 -35.68 -15.77
C LEU A 12 -21.80 -35.27 -16.13
N ALA A 13 -22.70 -36.25 -16.11
CA ALA A 13 -24.12 -36.07 -16.36
C ALA A 13 -24.94 -36.73 -15.25
N LEU A 14 -26.13 -36.18 -15.06
CA LEU A 14 -27.29 -36.62 -14.26
C LEU A 14 -27.34 -36.02 -12.84
N GLY A 15 -28.47 -35.49 -12.36
CA GLY A 15 -29.81 -35.46 -12.93
C GLY A 15 -30.75 -34.64 -12.05
N VAL A 16 -31.78 -34.08 -12.68
CA VAL A 16 -32.82 -33.24 -12.09
C VAL A 16 -33.89 -34.14 -11.47
N MET A 17 -34.38 -33.81 -10.27
CA MET A 17 -35.74 -34.15 -9.82
C MET A 17 -36.14 -33.22 -8.66
N GLY A 18 -37.00 -32.25 -8.97
CA GLY A 18 -37.82 -31.57 -7.99
C GLY A 18 -39.19 -32.24 -7.89
N CYS A 19 -39.85 -32.10 -6.74
CA CYS A 19 -41.30 -32.02 -6.63
C CYS A 19 -41.66 -31.32 -5.31
N GLY A 20 -42.61 -30.39 -5.41
CA GLY A 20 -43.10 -29.56 -4.33
C GLY A 20 -44.17 -30.22 -3.45
N SER A 21 -44.64 -29.37 -2.55
CA SER A 21 -45.62 -29.54 -1.47
C SER A 21 -46.91 -30.25 -1.83
N ASP A 22 -47.47 -31.00 -0.88
CA ASP A 22 -48.85 -30.77 -0.44
C ASP A 22 -49.16 -31.31 0.96
N ASN A 23 -50.05 -30.56 1.60
CA ASN A 23 -50.51 -30.59 2.98
C ASN A 23 -51.60 -31.66 3.18
N THR A 24 -51.58 -32.42 4.28
CA THR A 24 -52.80 -33.04 4.86
C THR A 24 -52.56 -33.34 6.33
N SER A 25 -53.31 -32.62 7.15
CA SER A 25 -53.45 -32.78 8.60
C SER A 25 -54.09 -34.11 8.97
N GLN A 26 -53.59 -34.76 10.03
CA GLN A 26 -54.44 -35.49 10.97
C GLN A 26 -53.86 -35.36 12.39
N SER A 27 -54.68 -34.75 13.24
CA SER A 27 -54.56 -34.65 14.69
C SER A 27 -54.83 -36.00 15.33
N ASN A 28 -54.05 -36.36 16.37
CA ASN A 28 -54.57 -37.07 17.52
C ASN A 28 -53.77 -36.68 18.76
N THR A 29 -54.52 -36.23 19.76
CA THR A 29 -54.11 -35.83 21.10
C THR A 29 -53.98 -37.06 21.98
N GLU A 30 -52.93 -37.15 22.80
CA GLU A 30 -53.06 -37.62 24.19
C GLU A 30 -51.85 -37.19 25.02
N THR A 31 -52.16 -36.62 26.17
CA THR A 31 -51.29 -35.95 27.13
C THR A 31 -50.84 -36.95 28.20
N GLN A 32 -49.56 -36.92 28.60
CA GLN A 32 -49.20 -37.35 29.96
C GLN A 32 -48.13 -36.43 30.56
N ASP A 33 -48.51 -35.94 31.73
CA ASP A 33 -47.92 -34.90 32.57
C ASP A 33 -46.77 -35.45 33.42
N SER A 34 -45.70 -34.68 33.63
CA SER A 34 -44.99 -34.50 34.92
C SER A 34 -43.78 -33.58 34.79
N GLN A 35 -43.83 -32.52 35.59
CA GLN A 35 -42.93 -31.37 35.73
C GLN A 35 -41.52 -31.73 36.27
N THR A 36 -40.50 -30.89 36.01
CA THR A 36 -39.84 -30.01 37.02
C THR A 36 -38.58 -29.29 36.46
N ALA A 37 -38.70 -27.95 36.38
CA ALA A 37 -37.74 -26.86 36.70
C ALA A 37 -36.37 -26.66 36.01
N ALA A 38 -36.09 -25.35 35.79
CA ALA A 38 -34.82 -24.64 35.62
C ALA A 38 -34.07 -24.94 34.30
N GLY A 39 -33.95 -24.02 33.34
CA GLY A 39 -33.49 -22.63 33.49
C GLY A 39 -32.02 -22.59 33.06
N SER A 40 -31.74 -22.21 31.81
CA SER A 40 -30.48 -21.57 31.41
C SER A 40 -30.52 -21.19 29.93
N GLU A 41 -30.22 -19.91 29.69
CA GLU A 41 -29.31 -19.46 28.63
C GLU A 41 -29.65 -19.87 27.20
N THR A 42 -30.41 -19.01 26.52
CA THR A 42 -30.28 -18.90 25.06
C THR A 42 -29.00 -18.14 24.76
N ALA A 43 -27.97 -18.93 24.50
CA ALA A 43 -26.80 -18.69 23.66
C ALA A 43 -26.60 -17.24 23.16
N GLN A 44 -25.59 -16.56 23.71
CA GLN A 44 -24.72 -15.75 22.88
C GLN A 44 -23.98 -16.70 21.94
N GLU A 45 -24.42 -16.82 20.70
CA GLU A 45 -23.53 -17.18 19.60
C GLU A 45 -22.65 -15.96 19.32
N THR A 46 -21.58 -15.82 20.08
CA THR A 46 -20.37 -15.20 19.54
C THR A 46 -19.69 -16.29 18.75
N ASP A 47 -19.75 -16.22 17.42
CA ASP A 47 -18.75 -16.86 16.56
C ASP A 47 -17.40 -16.22 16.98
N ALA A 48 -16.74 -16.83 17.95
CA ALA A 48 -15.38 -16.47 18.32
C ALA A 48 -14.51 -17.03 17.21
N GLN A 49 -14.35 -16.23 16.16
CA GLN A 49 -13.44 -16.55 15.08
C GLN A 49 -12.05 -16.80 15.69
N GLU A 50 -11.49 -17.99 15.44
CA GLU A 50 -10.18 -18.34 15.97
C GLU A 50 -9.14 -17.36 15.42
N ALA A 51 -8.37 -16.77 16.32
CA ALA A 51 -7.32 -15.85 15.95
C ALA A 51 -6.22 -16.59 15.19
N MET A 52 -5.75 -16.01 14.09
CA MET A 52 -4.55 -16.49 13.42
C MET A 52 -3.33 -15.88 14.10
N ARG A 53 -2.42 -16.71 14.60
CA ARG A 53 -1.17 -16.24 15.19
C ARG A 53 -0.10 -16.04 14.11
N ALA A 54 0.51 -14.85 14.08
CA ALA A 54 1.53 -14.48 13.11
C ALA A 54 2.62 -13.59 13.71
N VAL A 55 3.74 -13.48 13.01
CA VAL A 55 4.81 -12.52 13.30
C VAL A 55 4.65 -11.32 12.39
N TYR A 56 4.67 -10.11 12.95
CA TYR A 56 4.71 -8.85 12.21
C TYR A 56 6.14 -8.50 11.79
N LEU A 57 6.29 -8.11 10.53
CA LEU A 57 7.53 -7.59 9.96
C LEU A 57 7.19 -6.36 9.10
N GLU A 58 8.08 -5.38 9.12
CA GLU A 58 8.00 -4.17 8.31
C GLU A 58 9.38 -3.65 7.93
N ASN A 59 9.42 -2.95 6.81
CA ASN A 59 10.53 -2.11 6.40
C ASN A 59 9.97 -0.90 5.64
N GLY A 60 10.85 0.00 5.18
CA GLY A 60 10.42 1.21 4.48
C GLY A 60 9.60 0.99 3.20
N ASN A 61 9.50 -0.27 2.71
CA ASN A 61 8.79 -0.63 1.49
C ASN A 61 7.45 -1.35 1.74
N GLY A 62 7.11 -1.66 2.99
CA GLY A 62 5.84 -2.26 3.34
C GLY A 62 5.91 -3.14 4.59
N ASN A 63 4.78 -3.79 4.87
CA ASN A 63 4.65 -4.72 5.98
C ASN A 63 4.20 -6.11 5.51
N MET A 64 4.46 -7.09 6.36
CA MET A 64 4.17 -8.49 6.12
C MET A 64 3.90 -9.19 7.44
N PHE A 65 3.04 -10.20 7.39
CA PHE A 65 2.82 -11.16 8.45
C PHE A 65 3.32 -12.53 8.02
N VAL A 66 3.86 -13.30 8.96
CA VAL A 66 4.18 -14.71 8.74
C VAL A 66 3.37 -15.56 9.71
N SER A 67 2.47 -16.40 9.17
CA SER A 67 1.69 -17.33 9.98
C SER A 67 2.63 -18.28 10.72
N ILE A 68 2.50 -18.37 12.06
CA ILE A 68 3.35 -19.28 12.85
C ILE A 68 2.95 -20.74 12.61
N GLU A 69 1.66 -21.00 12.40
CA GLU A 69 1.16 -22.37 12.16
C GLU A 69 1.54 -22.87 10.77
N GLN A 70 1.36 -22.04 9.74
CA GLN A 70 1.54 -22.45 8.35
C GLN A 70 2.93 -22.10 7.79
N GLU A 71 3.70 -21.28 8.50
CA GLU A 71 4.98 -20.73 8.05
C GLU A 71 4.88 -20.04 6.68
N THR A 72 3.74 -19.42 6.39
CA THR A 72 3.47 -18.75 5.11
C THR A 72 3.34 -17.24 5.28
N PRO A 73 3.93 -16.46 4.36
CA PRO A 73 3.83 -15.01 4.36
C PRO A 73 2.50 -14.53 3.77
N PHE A 74 1.96 -13.46 4.35
CA PHE A 74 0.82 -12.73 3.81
C PHE A 74 0.90 -11.24 4.17
N THR A 75 0.18 -10.40 3.43
CA THR A 75 0.03 -8.97 3.71
C THR A 75 -1.42 -8.66 4.07
N GLY A 76 -1.67 -7.53 4.71
CA GLY A 76 -3.01 -7.07 5.02
C GLY A 76 -3.00 -5.63 5.52
N THR A 77 -4.14 -4.96 5.42
CA THR A 77 -4.29 -3.60 5.95
C THR A 77 -4.30 -3.66 7.48
N LEU A 78 -3.50 -2.80 8.12
CA LEU A 78 -3.50 -2.70 9.59
C LEU A 78 -4.84 -2.11 10.05
N PRO A 79 -5.55 -2.75 10.99
CA PRO A 79 -6.81 -2.24 11.51
C PRO A 79 -6.57 -1.09 12.50
N GLU A 80 -7.61 -0.33 12.81
CA GLU A 80 -7.56 0.66 13.90
C GLU A 80 -7.62 0.02 15.31
N ASP A 81 -8.24 -1.17 15.45
CA ASP A 81 -8.30 -1.91 16.71
C ASP A 81 -7.02 -2.74 16.89
N ILE A 82 -6.01 -2.13 17.49
CA ILE A 82 -4.74 -2.77 17.87
C ILE A 82 -4.57 -2.64 19.38
N SER A 83 -4.24 -3.74 20.05
CA SER A 83 -3.92 -3.74 21.48
C SER A 83 -2.62 -4.48 21.80
N ASP A 84 -1.97 -4.10 22.88
CA ASP A 84 -0.82 -4.81 23.44
C ASP A 84 -1.23 -6.06 24.25
N GLU A 85 -0.22 -6.74 24.80
CA GLU A 85 -0.37 -7.97 25.59
C GLU A 85 -1.12 -7.76 26.92
N ASP A 86 -1.15 -6.52 27.41
CA ASP A 86 -1.87 -6.11 28.63
C ASP A 86 -3.31 -5.64 28.31
N GLY A 87 -3.66 -5.56 27.01
CA GLY A 87 -4.96 -5.11 26.52
C GLY A 87 -5.09 -3.58 26.40
N ASN A 88 -3.99 -2.84 26.48
CA ASN A 88 -4.00 -1.40 26.21
C ASN A 88 -4.06 -1.16 24.70
N ALA A 89 -4.84 -0.16 24.28
CA ALA A 89 -4.86 0.25 22.88
C ALA A 89 -3.50 0.84 22.48
N ILE A 90 -2.99 0.39 21.33
CA ILE A 90 -1.78 0.90 20.69
C ILE A 90 -2.10 1.24 19.23
N THR A 91 -1.16 1.85 18.52
CA THR A 91 -1.30 2.20 17.11
C THR A 91 -0.39 1.36 16.22
N ALA A 92 -0.55 1.47 14.90
CA ALA A 92 0.34 0.83 13.94
C ALA A 92 1.82 1.20 14.18
N ASP A 93 2.08 2.47 14.52
CA ASP A 93 3.42 2.99 14.80
C ASP A 93 4.08 2.37 16.05
N ASP A 94 3.31 1.69 16.91
CA ASP A 94 3.81 1.01 18.11
C ASP A 94 4.17 -0.47 17.86
N LEU A 95 3.89 -0.99 16.67
CA LEU A 95 4.29 -2.33 16.24
C LEU A 95 5.77 -2.33 15.85
N ASN A 96 6.48 -3.43 16.16
CA ASN A 96 7.89 -3.57 15.87
C ASN A 96 8.17 -4.91 15.17
N ASN A 97 9.25 -4.96 14.40
CA ASN A 97 9.75 -6.20 13.80
C ASN A 97 9.90 -7.31 14.85
N GLY A 98 9.24 -8.44 14.61
CA GLY A 98 9.24 -9.59 15.52
C GLY A 98 8.11 -9.59 16.54
N ASP A 99 7.22 -8.59 16.56
CA ASP A 99 6.01 -8.64 17.37
C ASP A 99 5.15 -9.84 16.93
N VAL A 100 4.78 -10.68 17.89
CA VAL A 100 3.84 -11.78 17.65
C VAL A 100 2.44 -11.27 17.92
N VAL A 101 1.55 -11.46 16.96
CA VAL A 101 0.18 -10.95 16.98
C VAL A 101 -0.84 -12.07 16.80
N ASP A 102 -1.95 -11.95 17.50
CA ASP A 102 -3.19 -12.64 17.21
C ASP A 102 -4.06 -11.76 16.29
N ILE A 103 -4.37 -12.30 15.11
CA ILE A 103 -5.09 -11.61 14.05
C ILE A 103 -6.53 -12.10 13.98
N TYR A 104 -7.48 -11.18 14.06
CA TYR A 104 -8.91 -11.43 13.87
C TYR A 104 -9.37 -10.70 12.60
N GLY A 105 -10.28 -11.32 11.86
CA GLY A 105 -10.79 -10.80 10.58
C GLY A 105 -11.69 -11.82 9.92
N ASP A 106 -12.21 -11.58 8.72
CA ASP A 106 -13.20 -12.45 8.05
C ASP A 106 -12.73 -13.86 7.64
N GLY A 107 -11.44 -14.17 7.80
CA GLY A 107 -10.81 -15.44 7.45
C GLY A 107 -10.56 -15.63 5.96
N ILE A 108 -10.79 -14.61 5.12
CA ILE A 108 -10.70 -14.70 3.67
C ILE A 108 -9.30 -14.25 3.21
N MET A 109 -8.45 -15.23 2.90
CA MET A 109 -7.15 -15.02 2.27
C MET A 109 -7.27 -15.10 0.74
N LEU A 110 -6.78 -14.08 0.01
CA LEU A 110 -6.74 -14.08 -1.45
C LEU A 110 -5.60 -14.98 -1.97
N ASN A 111 -5.80 -15.54 -3.15
CA ASN A 111 -4.86 -16.47 -3.78
C ASN A 111 -3.70 -15.72 -4.47
N SER A 112 -2.74 -15.25 -3.67
CA SER A 112 -1.48 -14.61 -4.10
C SER A 112 -0.30 -15.17 -3.30
N TYR A 113 0.93 -14.76 -3.65
CA TYR A 113 2.12 -15.07 -2.86
C TYR A 113 3.03 -13.83 -2.79
N PRO A 114 3.12 -13.13 -1.64
CA PRO A 114 2.47 -13.44 -0.36
C PRO A 114 0.95 -13.48 -0.45
N GLY A 115 0.28 -14.22 0.42
CA GLY A 115 -1.18 -14.17 0.52
C GLY A 115 -1.65 -12.74 0.85
N GLN A 116 -2.90 -12.40 0.57
CA GLN A 116 -3.46 -11.12 0.98
C GLN A 116 -4.66 -11.34 1.88
N TYR A 117 -4.69 -10.70 3.04
CA TYR A 117 -5.76 -10.76 4.01
C TYR A 117 -6.35 -9.35 4.23
N PRO A 118 -7.23 -8.88 3.33
CA PRO A 118 -7.82 -7.54 3.45
C PRO A 118 -8.83 -7.42 4.60
N GLY A 119 -9.40 -8.53 5.06
CA GLY A 119 -10.45 -8.58 6.08
C GLY A 119 -9.98 -8.50 7.52
N ILE A 120 -8.72 -8.12 7.79
CA ILE A 120 -8.21 -7.96 9.17
C ILE A 120 -9.00 -6.86 9.88
N SER A 121 -9.63 -7.20 11.00
CA SER A 121 -10.45 -6.28 11.78
C SER A 121 -9.83 -5.91 13.12
N LYS A 122 -8.92 -6.74 13.64
CA LYS A 122 -8.26 -6.52 14.93
C LYS A 122 -6.92 -7.23 15.02
N LEU A 123 -5.96 -6.58 15.68
CA LEU A 123 -4.67 -7.16 16.07
C LEU A 123 -4.50 -7.11 17.59
N VAL A 124 -3.99 -8.18 18.17
CA VAL A 124 -3.55 -8.20 19.57
C VAL A 124 -2.10 -8.66 19.61
N ARG A 125 -1.17 -7.78 20.00
CA ARG A 125 0.20 -8.19 20.26
C ARG A 125 0.21 -9.08 21.51
N VAL A 126 0.87 -10.23 21.40
CA VAL A 126 0.98 -11.22 22.48
C VAL A 126 2.43 -11.46 22.90
N GLU A 127 3.38 -11.03 22.08
CA GLU A 127 4.81 -11.04 22.39
C GLU A 127 5.49 -9.89 21.65
N LYS A 128 6.45 -9.23 22.29
CA LYS A 128 7.14 -8.06 21.74
C LYS A 128 8.53 -8.43 21.21
N GLU A 129 8.85 -7.99 20.00
CA GLU A 129 10.19 -7.97 19.40
C GLU A 129 10.95 -9.31 19.49
N ASN A 130 10.30 -10.42 19.15
CA ASN A 130 10.95 -11.74 19.18
C ASN A 130 12.04 -11.84 18.10
N GLN A 131 13.31 -11.72 18.54
CA GLN A 131 14.47 -11.72 17.66
C GLN A 131 14.71 -13.04 16.93
N GLU A 132 14.31 -14.18 17.50
CA GLU A 132 14.43 -15.49 16.82
C GLU A 132 13.54 -15.52 15.57
N TYR A 133 12.33 -14.95 15.66
CA TYR A 133 11.45 -14.83 14.50
C TYR A 133 11.92 -13.79 13.49
N VAL A 134 12.51 -12.68 13.92
CA VAL A 134 13.15 -11.73 13.00
C VAL A 134 14.25 -12.44 12.21
N GLU A 135 15.19 -13.09 12.87
CA GLU A 135 16.27 -13.83 12.20
C GLU A 135 15.74 -14.92 11.27
N LYS A 136 14.68 -15.63 11.68
CA LYS A 136 14.08 -16.71 10.89
C LYS A 136 13.37 -16.21 9.63
N TYR A 137 12.71 -15.06 9.69
CA TYR A 137 11.82 -14.59 8.63
C TYR A 137 12.35 -13.37 7.86
N GLN A 138 13.52 -12.82 8.23
CA GLN A 138 14.16 -11.71 7.52
C GLN A 138 14.34 -12.01 6.03
N GLU A 139 14.76 -13.23 5.65
CA GLU A 139 14.93 -13.59 4.24
C GLU A 139 13.60 -13.51 3.45
N LEU A 140 12.46 -13.79 4.08
CA LEU A 140 11.16 -13.61 3.44
C LEU A 140 10.88 -12.12 3.24
N MET A 141 11.18 -11.29 4.26
CA MET A 141 11.02 -9.85 4.15
C MET A 141 11.86 -9.28 3.01
N ASP A 142 13.14 -9.64 2.93
CA ASP A 142 14.05 -9.19 1.87
C ASP A 142 13.64 -9.71 0.48
N GLN A 143 13.00 -10.89 0.42
CA GLN A 143 12.53 -11.47 -0.84
C GLN A 143 11.29 -10.73 -1.39
N PHE A 144 10.33 -10.35 -0.54
CA PHE A 144 9.08 -9.73 -0.98
C PHE A 144 9.10 -8.21 -0.95
N PHE A 145 9.91 -7.64 -0.06
CA PHE A 145 10.10 -6.22 0.15
C PHE A 145 11.61 -5.94 0.18
N PRO A 146 12.33 -6.14 -0.94
CA PRO A 146 13.77 -5.89 -0.98
C PRO A 146 14.06 -4.45 -0.58
N ALA A 147 15.15 -4.21 0.14
CA ALA A 147 15.63 -2.86 0.42
C ALA A 147 15.79 -2.07 -0.90
N PRO A 148 15.50 -0.76 -0.90
CA PRO A 148 15.67 0.03 -2.11
C PRO A 148 17.14 0.01 -2.55
N ASP A 149 17.36 0.05 -3.86
CA ASP A 149 18.68 0.31 -4.39
C ASP A 149 19.01 1.79 -4.16
N THR A 150 19.89 2.06 -3.20
CA THR A 150 20.30 3.42 -2.85
C THR A 150 21.55 3.87 -3.61
N SER A 151 22.08 3.04 -4.51
CA SER A 151 23.25 3.40 -5.33
C SER A 151 22.94 4.49 -6.37
N GLU A 152 21.66 4.69 -6.68
CA GLU A 152 21.17 5.74 -7.56
C GLU A 152 20.03 6.52 -6.90
N PRO A 153 19.84 7.81 -7.26
CA PRO A 153 18.71 8.58 -6.77
C PRO A 153 17.36 8.00 -7.21
N PRO A 154 16.29 8.15 -6.40
CA PRO A 154 14.94 7.69 -6.73
C PRO A 154 14.41 8.28 -8.04
N GLU A 155 13.59 7.51 -8.74
CA GLU A 155 12.70 8.06 -9.77
C GLU A 155 11.44 8.60 -9.11
N LEU A 156 10.87 9.68 -9.66
CA LEU A 156 9.62 10.28 -9.18
C LEU A 156 8.59 10.38 -10.31
N SER A 157 7.39 9.90 -10.02
CA SER A 157 6.21 10.07 -10.86
C SER A 157 5.05 10.64 -10.04
N LEU A 158 4.06 11.18 -10.74
CA LEU A 158 2.85 11.73 -10.16
C LEU A 158 1.66 10.90 -10.62
N ASN A 159 0.83 10.50 -9.66
CA ASN A 159 -0.44 9.86 -9.90
C ASN A 159 -1.58 10.85 -9.68
N TYR A 160 -2.51 10.94 -10.62
CA TYR A 160 -3.63 11.88 -10.52
C TYR A 160 -4.85 11.42 -11.32
N HIS A 161 -6.01 11.90 -10.91
CA HIS A 161 -7.29 11.57 -11.55
C HIS A 161 -7.68 12.62 -12.59
N GLN A 162 -8.14 12.15 -13.74
CA GLN A 162 -8.90 12.93 -14.72
C GLN A 162 -10.29 12.31 -14.88
N THR A 163 -11.21 13.00 -15.57
CA THR A 163 -12.61 12.58 -15.70
C THR A 163 -12.77 11.10 -16.11
N ASP A 164 -11.91 10.59 -17.00
CA ASP A 164 -12.01 9.24 -17.56
C ASP A 164 -10.84 8.30 -17.21
N ALA A 165 -9.84 8.74 -16.44
CA ALA A 165 -8.62 7.95 -16.21
C ALA A 165 -7.89 8.30 -14.91
N ILE A 166 -7.12 7.33 -14.41
CA ILE A 166 -6.02 7.57 -13.47
C ILE A 166 -4.74 7.63 -14.32
N VAL A 167 -3.99 8.72 -14.18
CA VAL A 167 -2.80 9.00 -14.97
C VAL A 167 -1.57 8.94 -14.07
N THR A 168 -0.58 8.16 -14.48
CA THR A 168 0.76 8.18 -13.89
C THR A 168 1.73 8.83 -14.88
N ALA A 169 2.39 9.91 -14.46
CA ALA A 169 3.32 10.65 -15.29
C ALA A 169 4.67 10.80 -14.59
N ALA A 170 5.75 10.43 -15.26
CA ALA A 170 7.10 10.67 -14.77
C ALA A 170 7.43 12.17 -14.76
N CYS A 171 8.18 12.61 -13.76
CA CYS A 171 8.79 13.94 -13.73
C CYS A 171 10.23 13.85 -14.24
N ASP A 172 10.74 14.95 -14.79
CA ASP A 172 12.16 15.01 -15.16
C ASP A 172 13.00 15.20 -13.90
N GLN A 173 14.04 14.40 -13.76
CA GLN A 173 15.05 14.58 -12.72
C GLN A 173 16.05 15.66 -13.13
N PHE A 174 16.28 16.59 -12.22
CA PHE A 174 17.21 17.70 -12.35
C PHE A 174 18.43 17.45 -11.45
N GLY A 175 18.79 18.43 -10.62
CA GLY A 175 19.98 18.36 -9.79
C GLY A 175 19.75 17.52 -8.54
N TYR A 176 20.84 16.93 -8.05
CA TYR A 176 20.81 16.16 -6.82
C TYR A 176 22.15 16.17 -6.11
N THR A 177 22.10 15.96 -4.80
CA THR A 177 23.24 15.58 -3.97
C THR A 177 22.90 14.26 -3.33
N TRP A 178 23.73 13.25 -3.54
CA TRP A 178 23.42 11.88 -3.16
C TRP A 178 24.63 11.17 -2.56
N GLU A 179 24.46 10.61 -1.37
CA GLU A 179 25.45 9.81 -0.66
C GLU A 179 25.04 8.33 -0.66
N PHE A 180 25.93 7.46 -1.12
CA PHE A 180 25.69 6.02 -1.13
C PHE A 180 26.98 5.24 -0.83
N THR A 181 26.85 3.97 -0.47
CA THR A 181 27.99 3.07 -0.28
C THR A 181 28.21 2.23 -1.53
N ASP A 182 29.43 2.24 -2.07
CA ASP A 182 29.76 1.48 -3.28
C ASP A 182 30.04 -0.01 -3.02
N GLU A 183 30.33 -0.77 -4.09
CA GLU A 183 30.64 -2.21 -4.04
C GLU A 183 31.84 -2.57 -3.15
N ASN A 184 32.71 -1.60 -2.82
CA ASN A 184 33.87 -1.78 -1.95
C ASN A 184 33.58 -1.45 -0.48
N GLY A 185 32.37 -0.99 -0.17
CA GLY A 185 31.99 -0.53 1.16
C GLY A 185 32.47 0.89 1.49
N GLU A 186 32.85 1.68 0.48
CA GLU A 186 33.27 3.07 0.67
C GLU A 186 32.10 4.02 0.43
N SER A 187 31.93 5.03 1.30
CA SER A 187 30.93 6.09 1.09
C SER A 187 31.38 7.00 -0.07
N GLN A 188 30.48 7.22 -1.01
CA GLN A 188 30.62 8.07 -2.17
C GLN A 188 29.58 9.18 -2.11
N VAL A 189 29.95 10.38 -2.55
CA VAL A 189 29.02 11.50 -2.69
C VAL A 189 29.05 11.96 -4.15
N VAL A 190 27.88 11.98 -4.78
CA VAL A 190 27.67 12.47 -6.13
C VAL A 190 26.85 13.75 -6.08
N ILE A 191 27.33 14.78 -6.76
CA ILE A 191 26.62 16.04 -6.95
C ILE A 191 26.45 16.22 -8.45
N ALA A 192 25.19 16.28 -8.89
CA ALA A 192 24.83 16.61 -10.25
C ALA A 192 24.17 17.98 -10.27
N ASP A 193 24.92 19.01 -10.67
CA ASP A 193 24.37 20.35 -10.85
C ASP A 193 23.69 20.44 -12.22
N THR A 194 22.45 20.91 -12.24
CA THR A 194 21.68 21.14 -13.47
C THR A 194 21.12 22.55 -13.49
N SER A 195 20.61 22.98 -14.65
CA SER A 195 19.91 24.27 -14.75
C SER A 195 18.56 24.19 -14.03
N HIS A 196 18.09 25.32 -13.50
CA HIS A 196 16.79 25.40 -12.82
C HIS A 196 15.64 24.94 -13.74
N VAL A 197 14.52 24.44 -13.18
CA VAL A 197 13.38 23.92 -13.96
C VAL A 197 12.86 24.91 -15.02
N LEU A 198 12.86 26.21 -14.71
CA LEU A 198 12.49 27.30 -15.62
C LEU A 198 13.46 27.54 -16.78
N GLN A 199 14.65 26.96 -16.73
CA GLN A 199 15.67 27.08 -17.76
C GLN A 199 15.76 25.83 -18.64
N SER A 200 15.05 24.76 -18.29
CA SER A 200 14.90 23.60 -19.17
C SER A 200 14.12 24.02 -20.42
N ASP A 201 14.44 23.45 -21.58
CA ASP A 201 13.63 23.59 -22.81
C ASP A 201 12.75 22.35 -23.05
N ASP A 202 13.06 21.22 -22.40
CA ASP A 202 12.47 19.90 -22.65
C ASP A 202 11.83 19.32 -21.38
N LEU A 203 11.01 20.14 -20.70
CA LEU A 203 10.34 19.72 -19.47
C LEU A 203 9.12 18.84 -19.76
N ALA A 204 8.94 17.75 -19.01
CA ALA A 204 7.78 16.88 -19.06
C ALA A 204 6.50 17.69 -18.92
N GLN A 205 5.55 17.49 -19.84
CA GLN A 205 4.28 18.21 -19.85
C GLN A 205 3.14 17.31 -19.38
N LEU A 206 2.49 17.71 -18.28
CA LEU A 206 1.30 17.07 -17.74
C LEU A 206 0.08 17.87 -18.17
N THR A 207 -0.83 17.23 -18.91
CA THR A 207 -2.07 17.87 -19.36
C THR A 207 -3.15 17.71 -18.30
N LEU A 208 -3.61 18.81 -17.72
CA LEU A 208 -4.60 18.85 -16.65
C LEU A 208 -5.91 19.51 -17.10
N GLU A 209 -7.04 18.99 -16.63
CA GLU A 209 -8.38 19.53 -16.93
C GLU A 209 -8.70 20.79 -16.10
N GLY A 210 -7.95 21.01 -15.03
CA GLY A 210 -8.09 22.11 -14.08
C GLY A 210 -7.21 21.88 -12.86
N GLU A 211 -7.58 22.49 -11.74
CA GLU A 211 -6.99 22.20 -10.43
C GLU A 211 -7.09 20.69 -10.13
N THR A 212 -5.95 20.07 -9.87
CA THR A 212 -5.81 18.61 -9.83
C THR A 212 -4.92 18.23 -8.64
N GLN A 213 -5.42 17.33 -7.79
CA GLN A 213 -4.61 16.73 -6.73
C GLN A 213 -3.62 15.73 -7.33
N MET A 214 -2.36 15.86 -6.94
CA MET A 214 -1.23 15.02 -7.35
C MET A 214 -0.77 14.20 -6.16
N THR A 215 -0.57 12.90 -6.37
CA THR A 215 0.05 12.00 -5.39
C THR A 215 1.46 11.62 -5.87
N VAL A 216 2.46 11.81 -5.01
CA VAL A 216 3.85 11.49 -5.31
C VAL A 216 4.10 9.99 -5.22
N MET A 217 4.63 9.44 -6.31
CA MET A 217 5.01 8.04 -6.45
C MET A 217 6.51 7.97 -6.75
N ALA A 218 7.32 7.86 -5.70
CA ALA A 218 8.76 7.64 -5.81
C ALA A 218 9.10 6.14 -5.81
N SER A 219 10.25 5.75 -6.35
CA SER A 219 10.72 4.35 -6.31
C SER A 219 10.87 3.81 -4.88
N TYR A 220 11.13 4.68 -3.90
CA TYR A 220 10.93 4.45 -2.48
C TYR A 220 10.62 5.75 -1.73
N LYS A 221 9.96 5.63 -0.58
CA LYS A 221 9.32 6.76 0.13
C LYS A 221 10.36 7.82 0.57
N PRO A 222 10.19 9.11 0.21
CA PRO A 222 10.95 10.21 0.79
C PRO A 222 10.54 10.49 2.23
N GLU A 223 11.46 11.07 3.02
CA GLU A 223 11.16 11.59 4.36
C GLU A 223 10.24 12.82 4.28
N SER A 224 10.43 13.64 3.24
CA SER A 224 9.58 14.79 2.95
C SER A 224 9.75 15.27 1.51
N ILE A 225 8.83 16.12 1.06
CA ILE A 225 8.97 16.87 -0.18
C ILE A 225 8.70 18.35 0.06
N THR A 226 9.30 19.20 -0.77
CA THR A 226 8.89 20.60 -0.92
C THR A 226 8.48 20.83 -2.37
N VAL A 227 7.46 21.66 -2.56
CA VAL A 227 6.92 21.95 -3.89
C VAL A 227 6.88 23.46 -4.09
N SER A 228 7.47 23.92 -5.20
CA SER A 228 7.44 25.31 -5.64
C SER A 228 6.87 25.41 -7.05
N ARG A 229 6.17 26.50 -7.35
CA ARG A 229 5.62 26.76 -8.68
C ARG A 229 5.92 28.17 -9.20
N TRP A 230 5.89 28.30 -10.51
CA TRP A 230 6.04 29.55 -11.25
C TRP A 230 5.08 29.58 -12.43
N GLU A 231 4.61 30.75 -12.84
CA GLU A 231 3.80 30.87 -14.06
C GLU A 231 4.66 30.45 -15.27
N SER A 232 4.12 29.61 -16.17
CA SER A 232 4.84 29.16 -17.38
C SER A 232 5.37 30.34 -18.23
N ALA A 233 4.67 31.47 -18.20
CA ALA A 233 5.08 32.70 -18.91
C ALA A 233 6.42 33.28 -18.43
N GLN A 234 6.87 32.91 -17.22
CA GLN A 234 8.13 33.37 -16.65
C GLN A 234 9.36 32.67 -17.27
N ARG A 235 9.19 31.57 -18.02
CA ARG A 235 10.29 30.78 -18.63
C ARG A 235 11.24 31.65 -19.46
N GLU A 236 10.70 32.49 -20.35
CA GLU A 236 11.53 33.34 -21.23
C GLU A 236 12.41 34.34 -20.46
N GLY A 237 11.91 34.90 -19.35
CA GLY A 237 12.68 35.84 -18.51
C GLY A 237 13.71 35.16 -17.61
N SER A 238 13.56 33.85 -17.38
CA SER A 238 14.33 33.10 -16.38
C SER A 238 15.69 32.63 -16.88
N LYS A 239 16.02 32.88 -18.16
CA LYS A 239 17.34 32.57 -18.73
C LYS A 239 18.46 33.42 -18.09
N GLU A 240 18.14 34.60 -17.56
CA GLU A 240 19.10 35.54 -16.96
C GLU A 240 18.97 35.65 -15.43
N THR A 241 17.76 35.55 -14.88
CA THR A 241 17.52 35.63 -13.44
C THR A 241 16.30 34.80 -13.07
N ILE A 242 16.45 33.89 -12.11
CA ILE A 242 15.36 33.06 -11.61
C ILE A 242 14.48 33.89 -10.66
N PRO A 243 13.17 34.06 -10.95
CA PRO A 243 12.25 34.68 -10.02
C PRO A 243 12.00 33.77 -8.80
N GLU A 244 11.64 34.37 -7.67
CA GLU A 244 11.22 33.62 -6.48
C GLU A 244 9.95 32.82 -6.78
N GLY A 245 9.95 31.54 -6.40
CA GLY A 245 8.83 30.63 -6.59
C GLY A 245 7.75 30.76 -5.51
N GLU A 246 6.53 30.41 -5.87
CA GLU A 246 5.43 30.27 -4.92
C GLU A 246 5.47 28.87 -4.29
N SER A 247 5.49 28.79 -2.96
CA SER A 247 5.41 27.50 -2.26
C SER A 247 4.00 26.92 -2.34
N VAL A 248 3.91 25.63 -2.67
CA VAL A 248 2.67 24.86 -2.73
C VAL A 248 2.57 23.99 -1.48
N ALA A 249 1.39 23.96 -0.86
CA ALA A 249 1.14 23.15 0.33
C ALA A 249 1.21 21.65 -0.01
N VAL A 250 1.84 20.89 0.88
CA VAL A 250 1.97 19.43 0.80
C VAL A 250 1.25 18.82 1.99
N GLU A 251 0.47 17.78 1.73
CA GLU A 251 -0.29 17.02 2.73
C GLU A 251 0.02 15.53 2.61
N GLU A 252 0.21 14.83 3.73
CA GLU A 252 0.31 13.37 3.75
C GLU A 252 -1.09 12.77 3.94
N LEU A 253 -1.56 12.06 2.91
CA LEU A 253 -2.82 11.32 2.91
C LEU A 253 -2.55 9.81 2.93
N GLU A 254 -3.60 8.99 2.97
CA GLU A 254 -3.50 7.52 2.98
C GLU A 254 -2.65 6.97 1.83
N ASP A 255 -2.73 7.60 0.65
CA ASP A 255 -2.01 7.21 -0.57
C ASP A 255 -0.58 7.80 -0.68
N GLY A 256 -0.14 8.60 0.30
CA GLY A 256 1.20 9.20 0.33
C GLY A 256 1.20 10.73 0.36
N LEU A 257 2.34 11.33 -0.04
CA LEU A 257 2.50 12.79 -0.08
C LEU A 257 1.77 13.37 -1.29
N THR A 258 0.95 14.39 -1.05
CA THR A 258 0.08 15.00 -2.05
C THR A 258 0.20 16.52 -2.08
N PHE A 259 -0.07 17.10 -3.25
CA PHE A 259 -0.17 18.56 -3.44
C PHE A 259 -1.15 18.87 -4.57
N THR A 260 -1.53 20.14 -4.72
CA THR A 260 -2.46 20.56 -5.78
C THR A 260 -1.72 21.28 -6.90
N ALA A 261 -1.95 20.84 -8.14
CA ALA A 261 -1.39 21.45 -9.34
C ALA A 261 -2.47 22.07 -10.23
N GLU A 262 -2.12 23.12 -10.96
CA GLU A 262 -2.99 23.87 -11.85
C GLU A 262 -2.31 24.08 -13.21
N PRO A 263 -3.07 24.07 -14.33
CA PRO A 263 -2.55 24.45 -15.63
C PRO A 263 -1.92 25.85 -15.67
N GLY A 264 -0.88 26.02 -16.49
CA GLY A 264 -0.21 27.30 -16.70
C GLY A 264 0.96 27.56 -15.76
N TYR A 265 1.39 26.54 -15.01
CA TYR A 265 2.50 26.61 -14.07
C TYR A 265 3.57 25.55 -14.38
N ILE A 266 4.81 25.90 -14.04
CA ILE A 266 5.95 24.99 -13.96
C ILE A 266 6.17 24.68 -12.48
N TYR A 267 6.36 23.41 -12.17
CA TYR A 267 6.54 22.91 -10.82
C TYR A 267 7.95 22.36 -10.63
N GLU A 268 8.52 22.64 -9.46
CA GLU A 268 9.71 21.99 -8.93
C GLU A 268 9.32 21.22 -7.67
N ILE A 269 9.77 19.98 -7.58
CA ILE A 269 9.59 19.12 -6.42
C ILE A 269 10.99 18.75 -5.93
N ILE A 270 11.31 19.08 -4.69
CA ILE A 270 12.54 18.62 -4.04
C ILE A 270 12.15 17.53 -3.06
N GLY A 271 12.57 16.30 -3.34
CA GLY A 271 12.44 15.18 -2.42
C GLY A 271 13.67 15.04 -1.54
N ALA A 272 13.47 14.75 -0.26
CA ALA A 272 14.53 14.52 0.72
C ALA A 272 14.47 13.07 1.23
N TRP A 273 15.64 12.44 1.24
CA TRP A 273 15.90 11.08 1.73
C TRP A 273 17.12 11.10 2.66
N PRO A 274 17.35 10.02 3.44
CA PRO A 274 18.56 9.89 4.25
C PRO A 274 19.84 10.01 3.44
N GLU A 275 19.83 9.56 2.18
CA GLU A 275 20.96 9.63 1.25
C GLU A 275 21.18 11.02 0.66
N GLY A 276 20.17 11.90 0.65
CA GLY A 276 20.29 13.25 0.13
C GLY A 276 19.02 13.79 -0.52
N GLU A 277 19.20 14.76 -1.42
CA GLU A 277 18.09 15.51 -2.04
C GLU A 277 18.13 15.40 -3.55
N VAL A 278 16.94 15.27 -4.15
CA VAL A 278 16.75 15.20 -5.60
C VAL A 278 15.69 16.20 -6.02
N THR A 279 16.02 16.98 -7.04
CA THR A 279 15.10 17.94 -7.66
C THR A 279 14.44 17.30 -8.86
N TYR A 280 13.11 17.44 -8.97
CA TYR A 280 12.31 17.03 -10.10
C TYR A 280 11.49 18.19 -10.62
N GLY A 281 11.05 18.14 -11.88
CA GLY A 281 10.19 19.16 -12.43
C GLY A 281 9.24 18.67 -13.52
N PHE A 282 8.16 19.43 -13.70
CA PHE A 282 7.22 19.26 -14.80
C PHE A 282 6.50 20.58 -15.12
N GLU A 283 5.91 20.69 -16.31
CA GLU A 283 5.00 21.76 -16.69
C GLU A 283 3.56 21.27 -16.75
N ALA A 284 2.65 21.94 -16.04
CA ALA A 284 1.23 21.70 -16.11
C ALA A 284 0.62 22.52 -17.26
N VAL A 285 0.06 21.86 -18.26
CA VAL A 285 -0.60 22.50 -19.40
C VAL A 285 -2.10 22.20 -19.40
N ALA A 286 -2.90 23.13 -19.92
CA ALA A 286 -4.35 22.93 -19.97
C ALA A 286 -4.71 21.90 -21.05
N GLN A 287 -5.68 21.04 -20.75
CA GLN A 287 -6.31 20.19 -21.77
C GLN A 287 -7.03 21.09 -22.79
N ASN A 288 -6.53 21.12 -24.03
CA ASN A 288 -7.19 21.86 -25.10
C ASN A 288 -8.50 21.15 -25.46
N SER A 289 -9.63 21.83 -25.22
CA SER A 289 -10.99 21.42 -25.62
C SER A 289 -11.19 21.45 -27.14
#